data_AF-A0A3R7HA90-F1
#
_entry.id   AF-A0A3R7HA90-F1
#
_cell.length_a   1.000
_cell.length_b   1.000
_cell.length_c   1.000
_cell.angle_alpha   90.00
_cell.angle_beta   90.00
_cell.angle_gamma   90.00
#
_symmetry.space_group_name_H-M   'P 1'
#
loop_
_entity.id
_entity.type
_entity.pdbx_description
1 polymer ?
#
loop_
_entity_poly.entity_id
_entity_poly.type
_entity_poly.pdbx_seq_one_letter_code
_entity_poly.pdbx_strand_id
1 'polypeptide(L)'
;MTGPRDVTDQPAGSVSDWGSYRLNLTGPDSHVLTIQPGRGDLSLGPADGKPVDLQIGPDDAIDWSAFDPFATPAGSPWPRHIVYRGNDAGFFAWARRRPIENFSWTPEFADDRDVDAAGSDIHSLFLRLGALRGSLRLTMPAVYHLSVAGDLARLRTDGALPRSLSLLPALGRATGEPVVVPDLGPLRDVESVTLSGAPLGRPISLTALRQFTRIESLSLHGSFTDWEALGELDALRGLEIRFVPNLDGMPSLDTWPSLERLIAFNVDEAGGKVLRSQMRARAKTRPWDDYASVVKLRKPEWWQQEYGRPFAGWDARRAKIANAAYDAALASLAASQDLGEARAAIVAFVERFNSVPGIETTEREDVGDAVLQLQTQARPIALGVTAEDALSWFDETRDF
;
A
#
# COMPACT_ATOMS: atom_id res chain seq x y z
N MET A 1 -6.90 -30.17 28.06
CA MET A 1 -7.39 -28.95 27.40
C MET A 1 -8.88 -29.12 27.14
N THR A 2 -9.72 -28.22 27.63
CA THR A 2 -11.14 -28.19 27.25
C THR A 2 -11.23 -27.90 25.75
N GLY A 3 -12.05 -28.67 25.03
CA GLY A 3 -12.25 -28.46 23.59
C GLY A 3 -12.87 -27.10 23.26
N PRO A 4 -12.99 -26.75 21.96
CA PRO A 4 -13.63 -25.51 21.54
C PRO A 4 -15.05 -25.38 22.10
N ARG A 5 -15.38 -24.22 22.68
CA ARG A 5 -16.68 -23.92 23.27
C ARG A 5 -17.68 -23.53 22.18
N ASP A 6 -18.89 -24.07 22.23
CA ASP A 6 -19.98 -23.59 21.37
C ASP A 6 -20.61 -22.33 21.97
N VAL A 7 -20.78 -21.31 21.13
CA VAL A 7 -21.36 -20.01 21.49
C VAL A 7 -22.50 -19.60 20.55
N THR A 8 -22.99 -20.51 19.70
CA THR A 8 -24.00 -20.23 18.67
C THR A 8 -25.25 -19.56 19.24
N ASP A 9 -25.74 -20.02 20.38
CA ASP A 9 -26.97 -19.52 21.02
C ASP A 9 -26.71 -18.45 22.08
N GLN A 10 -25.48 -17.92 22.17
CA GLN A 10 -25.15 -16.91 23.16
C GLN A 10 -25.66 -15.53 22.74
N PRO A 11 -26.15 -14.70 23.69
CA PRO A 11 -26.58 -13.34 23.38
C PRO A 11 -25.44 -12.50 22.78
N ALA A 12 -25.80 -11.53 21.93
CA ALA A 12 -24.81 -10.62 21.35
C ALA A 12 -23.98 -9.92 22.43
N GLY A 13 -22.66 -9.94 22.27
CA GLY A 13 -21.69 -9.35 23.19
C GLY A 13 -21.53 -10.03 24.56
N SER A 14 -22.08 -11.23 24.77
CA SER A 14 -21.93 -11.96 26.04
C SER A 14 -20.57 -12.66 26.22
N VAL A 15 -19.82 -12.84 25.14
CA VAL A 15 -18.55 -13.57 25.13
C VAL A 15 -17.39 -12.58 25.00
N SER A 16 -16.72 -12.30 26.13
CA SER A 16 -15.54 -11.42 26.18
C SER A 16 -14.24 -12.14 26.55
N ASP A 17 -14.33 -13.43 26.87
CA ASP A 17 -13.19 -14.21 27.34
C ASP A 17 -12.32 -14.71 26.19
N TRP A 18 -11.04 -14.91 26.48
CA TRP A 18 -10.10 -15.57 25.59
C TRP A 18 -10.38 -17.07 25.54
N GLY A 19 -10.15 -17.69 24.38
CA GLY A 19 -10.41 -19.12 24.25
C GLY A 19 -10.54 -19.60 22.83
N SER A 20 -10.95 -20.86 22.71
CA SER A 20 -11.25 -21.52 21.44
C SER A 20 -12.76 -21.75 21.37
N TYR A 21 -13.36 -21.36 20.24
CA TYR A 21 -14.81 -21.30 20.04
C TYR A 21 -15.19 -21.98 18.72
N ARG A 22 -16.27 -22.76 18.72
CA ARG A 22 -16.86 -23.30 17.49
C ARG A 22 -17.77 -22.25 16.87
N LEU A 23 -17.68 -22.10 15.55
CA LEU A 23 -18.48 -21.14 14.79
C LEU A 23 -19.24 -21.84 13.66
N ASN A 24 -20.47 -21.38 13.44
CA ASN A 24 -21.30 -21.76 12.31
C ASN A 24 -21.09 -20.83 11.12
N LEU A 25 -19.84 -20.67 10.68
CA LEU A 25 -19.47 -19.61 9.75
C LEU A 25 -19.92 -19.88 8.30
N THR A 26 -19.64 -21.07 7.77
CA THR A 26 -20.08 -21.50 6.42
C THR A 26 -21.02 -22.71 6.47
N GLY A 27 -21.38 -23.13 7.68
CA GLY A 27 -22.19 -24.29 8.01
C GLY A 27 -22.02 -24.68 9.48
N PRO A 28 -22.84 -25.61 10.00
CA PRO A 28 -22.77 -26.04 11.40
C PRO A 28 -21.39 -26.57 11.80
N ASP A 29 -20.86 -26.11 12.94
CA ASP A 29 -19.55 -26.48 13.49
C ASP A 29 -18.37 -26.36 12.50
N SER A 30 -18.51 -25.52 11.47
CA SER A 30 -17.59 -25.48 10.33
C SER A 30 -16.19 -24.96 10.70
N HIS A 31 -16.09 -24.11 11.73
CA HIS A 31 -14.87 -23.38 12.04
C HIS A 31 -14.54 -23.35 13.53
N VAL A 32 -13.26 -23.19 13.84
CA VAL A 32 -12.78 -22.96 15.21
C VAL A 32 -12.04 -21.62 15.25
N LEU A 33 -12.61 -20.67 15.98
CA LEU A 33 -11.98 -19.38 16.25
C LEU A 33 -11.15 -19.47 17.53
N THR A 34 -9.91 -18.97 17.49
CA THR A 34 -9.08 -18.83 18.69
C THR A 34 -8.81 -17.35 18.98
N ILE A 35 -9.31 -16.86 20.12
CA ILE A 35 -9.12 -15.48 20.57
C ILE A 35 -8.03 -15.45 21.64
N GLN A 36 -6.99 -14.65 21.41
CA GLN A 36 -5.89 -14.41 22.34
C GLN A 36 -6.09 -13.11 23.13
N PRO A 37 -5.48 -12.99 24.34
CA PRO A 37 -5.55 -11.76 25.13
C PRO A 37 -5.10 -10.53 24.35
N GLY A 38 -5.91 -9.47 24.41
CA GLY A 38 -5.60 -8.17 23.80
C GLY A 38 -5.79 -8.10 22.27
N ARG A 39 -6.26 -9.19 21.64
CA ARG A 39 -6.45 -9.24 20.19
C ARG A 39 -7.82 -8.69 19.77
N GLY A 40 -7.83 -7.64 18.96
CA GLY A 40 -9.04 -6.98 18.45
C GLY A 40 -9.30 -7.17 16.95
N ASP A 41 -8.36 -7.82 16.27
CA ASP A 41 -8.39 -8.12 14.84
C ASP A 41 -8.90 -9.53 14.54
N LEU A 42 -9.48 -9.68 13.35
CA LEU A 42 -9.86 -10.95 12.75
C LEU A 42 -9.44 -10.96 11.28
N SER A 43 -8.84 -12.06 10.85
CA SER A 43 -8.48 -12.30 9.46
C SER A 43 -9.19 -13.54 8.89
N LEU A 44 -9.79 -13.40 7.72
CA LEU A 44 -10.45 -14.48 7.00
C LEU A 44 -9.99 -14.52 5.55
N GLY A 45 -9.80 -15.72 5.00
CA GLY A 45 -9.51 -15.89 3.58
C GLY A 45 -9.12 -17.31 3.18
N PRO A 46 -8.73 -17.51 1.91
CA PRO A 46 -8.39 -18.82 1.38
C PRO A 46 -7.12 -19.40 2.00
N ALA A 47 -7.00 -20.73 1.92
CA ALA A 47 -5.80 -21.48 2.28
C ALA A 47 -4.71 -21.32 1.19
N ASP A 48 -4.16 -20.13 1.06
CA ASP A 48 -3.18 -19.74 0.03
C ASP A 48 -1.75 -19.56 0.58
N GLY A 49 -1.45 -20.18 1.72
CA GLY A 49 -0.15 -20.10 2.38
C GLY A 49 0.02 -18.89 3.31
N LYS A 50 -0.90 -17.91 3.31
CA LYS A 50 -0.89 -16.82 4.30
C LYS A 50 -1.65 -17.25 5.57
N PRO A 51 -1.09 -17.02 6.77
CA PRO A 51 -1.80 -17.32 8.01
C PRO A 51 -3.02 -16.41 8.15
N VAL A 52 -4.18 -17.03 8.33
CA VAL A 52 -5.47 -16.37 8.63
C VAL A 52 -6.09 -17.06 9.85
N ASP A 53 -6.96 -16.35 10.56
CA ASP A 53 -7.64 -16.92 11.73
C ASP A 53 -8.70 -17.92 11.33
N LEU A 54 -9.38 -17.66 10.22
CA LEU A 54 -10.47 -18.49 9.68
C LEU A 54 -10.23 -18.72 8.19
N GLN A 55 -9.97 -19.98 7.82
CA GLN A 55 -9.79 -20.38 6.43
C GLN A 55 -11.14 -20.63 5.77
N ILE A 56 -11.43 -19.92 4.69
CA ILE A 56 -12.69 -19.99 3.95
C ILE A 56 -12.41 -20.00 2.44
N GLY A 57 -13.29 -20.59 1.65
CA GLY A 57 -13.27 -20.49 0.20
C GLY A 57 -13.56 -19.07 -0.29
N PRO A 58 -13.09 -18.69 -1.49
CA PRO A 58 -13.33 -17.35 -2.04
C PRO A 58 -14.82 -17.07 -2.28
N ASP A 59 -15.63 -18.09 -2.58
CA ASP A 59 -17.07 -17.98 -2.85
C ASP A 59 -17.95 -18.56 -1.73
N ASP A 60 -17.37 -18.87 -0.57
CA ASP A 60 -18.15 -19.37 0.57
C ASP A 60 -19.12 -18.29 1.05
N ALA A 61 -20.39 -18.66 1.22
CA ALA A 61 -21.37 -17.81 1.88
C ALA A 61 -21.05 -17.75 3.38
N ILE A 62 -20.93 -16.54 3.92
CA ILE A 62 -20.50 -16.32 5.30
C ILE A 62 -21.71 -15.87 6.14
N ASP A 63 -22.00 -16.62 7.20
CA ASP A 63 -22.88 -16.15 8.26
C ASP A 63 -22.11 -15.22 9.20
N TRP A 64 -22.11 -13.93 8.88
CA TRP A 64 -21.44 -12.91 9.69
C TRP A 64 -22.03 -12.78 11.10
N SER A 65 -23.27 -13.23 11.34
CA SER A 65 -23.86 -13.21 12.67
C SER A 65 -23.21 -14.19 13.64
N ALA A 66 -22.41 -15.15 13.14
CA ALA A 66 -21.58 -16.02 13.97
C ALA A 66 -20.60 -15.24 14.89
N PHE A 67 -20.35 -13.96 14.59
CA PHE A 67 -19.52 -13.08 15.41
C PHE A 67 -20.31 -12.22 16.42
N ASP A 68 -21.64 -12.22 16.38
CA ASP A 68 -22.47 -11.39 17.26
C ASP A 68 -22.25 -11.64 18.76
N PRO A 69 -22.05 -12.88 19.25
CA PRO A 69 -21.80 -13.15 20.66
C PRO A 69 -20.55 -12.45 21.22
N PHE A 70 -19.60 -12.06 20.39
CA PHE A 70 -18.29 -11.62 20.84
C PHE A 70 -18.22 -10.12 21.12
N ALA A 71 -17.63 -9.80 22.27
CA ALA A 71 -17.30 -8.44 22.68
C ALA A 71 -15.85 -8.33 23.13
N THR A 72 -15.30 -7.13 23.10
CA THR A 72 -14.07 -6.81 23.82
C THR A 72 -14.33 -6.86 25.34
N PRO A 73 -13.29 -7.00 26.18
CA PRO A 73 -13.45 -6.87 27.64
C PRO A 73 -14.07 -5.54 28.09
N ALA A 74 -14.02 -4.50 27.25
CA ALA A 74 -14.64 -3.20 27.49
C ALA A 74 -16.12 -3.13 27.03
N GLY A 75 -16.68 -4.23 26.53
CA GLY A 75 -18.08 -4.33 26.09
C GLY A 75 -18.37 -3.81 24.69
N SER A 76 -17.35 -3.46 23.90
CA SER A 76 -17.53 -3.08 22.49
C SER A 76 -17.68 -4.32 21.62
N PRO A 77 -18.41 -4.29 20.49
CA PRO A 77 -18.50 -5.42 19.58
C PRO A 77 -17.10 -5.88 19.09
N TRP A 78 -16.87 -7.19 19.11
CA TRP A 78 -15.66 -7.83 18.56
C TRP A 78 -16.05 -8.64 17.31
N PRO A 79 -15.23 -8.73 16.26
CA PRO A 79 -13.95 -8.04 16.05
C PRO A 79 -14.14 -6.56 15.69
N ARG A 80 -13.11 -5.73 15.95
CA ARG A 80 -13.12 -4.28 15.61
C ARG A 80 -12.38 -3.99 14.30
N HIS A 81 -11.39 -4.81 13.98
CA HIS A 81 -10.61 -4.72 12.75
C HIS A 81 -10.72 -6.03 11.98
N ILE A 82 -11.15 -5.98 10.73
CA ILE A 82 -11.39 -7.18 9.93
C ILE A 82 -10.56 -7.09 8.66
N VAL A 83 -9.82 -8.17 8.35
CA VAL A 83 -9.13 -8.36 7.08
C VAL A 83 -9.77 -9.56 6.40
N TYR A 84 -10.54 -9.32 5.36
CA TYR A 84 -11.29 -10.33 4.65
C TYR A 84 -10.85 -10.43 3.19
N ARG A 85 -10.55 -11.65 2.75
CA ARG A 85 -10.31 -12.00 1.34
C ARG A 85 -11.36 -13.02 0.89
N GLY A 86 -12.15 -12.65 -0.10
CA GLY A 86 -13.28 -13.43 -0.57
C GLY A 86 -14.38 -12.55 -1.15
N ASN A 87 -15.41 -13.20 -1.69
CA ASN A 87 -16.41 -12.59 -2.56
C ASN A 87 -17.77 -12.31 -1.90
N ASP A 88 -17.97 -12.77 -0.65
CA ASP A 88 -19.20 -12.51 0.11
C ASP A 88 -19.24 -11.06 0.63
N ALA A 89 -20.23 -10.29 0.19
CA ALA A 89 -20.42 -8.90 0.62
C ALA A 89 -21.41 -8.75 1.80
N GLY A 90 -21.81 -9.85 2.43
CA GLY A 90 -22.83 -9.87 3.50
C GLY A 90 -22.45 -9.06 4.74
N PHE A 91 -21.15 -8.80 4.94
CA PHE A 91 -20.65 -7.98 6.05
C PHE A 91 -21.21 -6.55 6.02
N PHE A 92 -21.56 -5.99 4.85
CA PHE A 92 -22.19 -4.67 4.78
C PHE A 92 -23.57 -4.68 5.44
N ALA A 93 -24.40 -5.70 5.17
CA ALA A 93 -25.71 -5.85 5.80
C ALA A 93 -25.59 -6.14 7.30
N TRP A 94 -24.56 -6.88 7.70
CA TRP A 94 -24.23 -7.13 9.11
C TRP A 94 -23.81 -5.85 9.83
N ALA A 95 -22.96 -5.03 9.22
CA ALA A 95 -22.49 -3.74 9.76
C ALA A 95 -23.60 -2.69 9.88
N ARG A 96 -24.81 -2.90 9.33
CA ARG A 96 -25.98 -2.02 9.60
C ARG A 96 -26.47 -2.13 11.04
N ARG A 97 -26.17 -3.23 11.72
CA ARG A 97 -26.66 -3.54 13.08
C ARG A 97 -25.60 -3.37 14.16
N ARG A 98 -24.34 -3.17 13.77
CA ARG A 98 -23.23 -2.98 14.71
C ARG A 98 -22.06 -2.21 14.08
N PRO A 99 -21.35 -1.38 14.86
CA PRO A 99 -20.19 -0.65 14.38
C PRO A 99 -18.99 -1.57 14.08
N ILE A 100 -18.22 -1.18 13.06
CA ILE A 100 -16.91 -1.74 12.71
C ILE A 100 -15.90 -0.59 12.56
N GLU A 101 -14.78 -0.68 13.27
CA GLU A 101 -13.76 0.39 13.20
C GLU A 101 -13.01 0.35 11.86
N ASN A 102 -12.47 -0.82 11.48
CA ASN A 102 -11.74 -0.99 10.23
C ASN A 102 -12.19 -2.25 9.51
N PHE A 103 -12.54 -2.14 8.23
CA PHE A 103 -12.80 -3.29 7.38
C PHE A 103 -11.92 -3.23 6.12
N SER A 104 -11.04 -4.21 5.94
CA SER A 104 -10.24 -4.39 4.73
C SER A 104 -10.79 -5.55 3.92
N TRP A 105 -11.23 -5.27 2.70
CA TRP A 105 -11.83 -6.25 1.80
C TRP A 105 -10.99 -6.43 0.53
N THR A 106 -10.62 -7.68 0.24
CA THR A 106 -9.96 -8.09 -1.01
C THR A 106 -10.91 -9.01 -1.77
N PRO A 107 -11.74 -8.46 -2.68
CA PRO A 107 -12.55 -9.28 -3.58
C PRO A 107 -11.71 -9.88 -4.71
N GLU A 108 -12.09 -11.08 -5.17
CA GLU A 108 -11.36 -11.86 -6.17
C GLU A 108 -12.25 -12.33 -7.34
N PHE A 109 -13.50 -11.86 -7.39
CA PHE A 109 -14.46 -12.28 -8.41
C PHE A 109 -14.10 -11.75 -9.82
N ALA A 110 -14.54 -12.50 -10.83
CA ALA A 110 -14.23 -12.23 -12.24
C ALA A 110 -15.35 -11.49 -12.98
N ASP A 111 -16.56 -11.51 -12.44
CA ASP A 111 -17.77 -10.88 -12.97
C ASP A 111 -17.94 -9.43 -12.47
N ASP A 112 -18.81 -8.66 -13.12
CA ASP A 112 -19.21 -7.35 -12.61
C ASP A 112 -20.25 -7.52 -11.49
N ARG A 113 -20.02 -6.86 -10.35
CA ARG A 113 -20.92 -6.95 -9.19
C ARG A 113 -21.35 -5.59 -8.68
N ASP A 114 -22.65 -5.49 -8.41
CA ASP A 114 -23.27 -4.37 -7.72
C ASP A 114 -23.45 -4.75 -6.24
N VAL A 115 -22.91 -3.92 -5.34
CA VAL A 115 -22.94 -4.14 -3.89
C VAL A 115 -23.52 -2.90 -3.21
N ASP A 116 -24.60 -3.11 -2.47
CA ASP A 116 -25.21 -2.06 -1.63
C ASP A 116 -24.60 -2.08 -0.24
N ALA A 117 -23.77 -1.07 0.05
CA ALA A 117 -23.19 -0.82 1.35
C ALA A 117 -23.83 0.39 2.06
N ALA A 118 -24.94 0.93 1.55
CA ALA A 118 -25.64 2.02 2.19
C ALA A 118 -26.09 1.63 3.60
N GLY A 119 -25.95 2.56 4.53
CA GLY A 119 -26.35 2.40 5.93
C GLY A 119 -25.45 1.49 6.79
N SER A 120 -24.38 0.91 6.23
CA SER A 120 -23.40 0.16 7.01
C SER A 120 -22.61 1.10 7.93
N ASP A 121 -22.45 0.73 9.21
CA ASP A 121 -21.70 1.48 10.21
C ASP A 121 -20.22 1.04 10.23
N ILE A 122 -19.49 1.47 9.21
CA ILE A 122 -18.05 1.20 9.05
C ILE A 122 -17.30 2.53 9.12
N HIS A 123 -16.39 2.67 10.08
CA HIS A 123 -15.63 3.91 10.22
C HIS A 123 -14.58 4.07 9.12
N SER A 124 -13.76 3.05 8.87
CA SER A 124 -12.80 3.03 7.76
C SER A 124 -12.94 1.79 6.89
N LEU A 125 -13.07 2.00 5.57
CA LEU A 125 -13.17 0.95 4.57
C LEU A 125 -11.91 0.94 3.68
N PHE A 126 -11.27 -0.22 3.57
CA PHE A 126 -10.09 -0.43 2.73
C PHE A 126 -10.42 -1.45 1.64
N LEU A 127 -10.47 -1.02 0.40
CA LEU A 127 -10.69 -1.85 -0.77
C LEU A 127 -9.36 -2.24 -1.42
N ARG A 128 -9.10 -3.54 -1.56
CA ARG A 128 -7.88 -4.10 -2.17
C ARG A 128 -8.26 -4.78 -3.49
N LEU A 129 -8.14 -4.05 -4.58
CA LEU A 129 -8.60 -4.44 -5.92
C LEU A 129 -7.51 -5.14 -6.76
N GLY A 130 -6.38 -5.51 -6.16
CA GLY A 130 -5.26 -6.13 -6.91
C GLY A 130 -5.57 -7.53 -7.44
N ALA A 131 -6.40 -8.29 -6.72
CA ALA A 131 -6.84 -9.62 -7.14
C ALA A 131 -8.12 -9.58 -8.00
N LEU A 132 -8.87 -8.48 -7.96
CA LEU A 132 -10.14 -8.33 -8.66
C LEU A 132 -9.93 -8.42 -10.19
N ARG A 133 -10.76 -9.23 -10.86
CA ARG A 133 -10.73 -9.42 -12.33
C ARG A 133 -11.96 -8.87 -13.04
N GLY A 134 -13.08 -8.75 -12.34
CA GLY A 134 -14.26 -8.01 -12.80
C GLY A 134 -14.27 -6.54 -12.35
N SER A 135 -15.47 -5.98 -12.20
CA SER A 135 -15.70 -4.61 -11.70
C SER A 135 -16.61 -4.62 -10.47
N LEU A 136 -16.37 -3.70 -9.54
CA LEU A 136 -17.20 -3.46 -8.37
C LEU A 136 -17.93 -2.12 -8.53
N ARG A 137 -19.26 -2.14 -8.56
CA ARG A 137 -20.10 -0.97 -8.31
C ARG A 137 -20.54 -1.00 -6.84
N LEU A 138 -20.10 -0.01 -6.07
CA LEU A 138 -20.37 0.06 -4.64
C LEU A 138 -21.24 1.27 -4.33
N THR A 139 -22.43 1.04 -3.78
CA THR A 139 -23.21 2.11 -3.15
C THR A 139 -22.63 2.39 -1.77
N MET A 140 -21.96 3.53 -1.66
CA MET A 140 -21.10 3.86 -0.53
C MET A 140 -21.88 4.11 0.78
N PRO A 141 -21.42 3.55 1.92
CA PRO A 141 -21.79 4.05 3.23
C PRO A 141 -21.11 5.38 3.53
N ALA A 142 -21.65 6.10 4.52
CA ALA A 142 -20.97 7.27 5.08
C ALA A 142 -19.80 6.82 5.96
N VAL A 143 -18.61 6.73 5.37
CA VAL A 143 -17.38 6.35 6.09
C VAL A 143 -16.53 7.59 6.40
N TYR A 144 -15.73 7.51 7.47
CA TYR A 144 -14.72 8.53 7.73
C TYR A 144 -13.56 8.43 6.74
N HIS A 145 -13.10 7.21 6.47
CA HIS A 145 -11.99 6.97 5.56
C HIS A 145 -12.32 5.89 4.54
N LEU A 146 -12.06 6.20 3.26
CA LEU A 146 -12.01 5.22 2.18
C LEU A 146 -10.57 5.12 1.67
N SER A 147 -10.02 3.92 1.65
CA SER A 147 -8.76 3.62 0.96
C SER A 147 -9.02 2.63 -0.17
N VAL A 148 -8.53 2.93 -1.37
CA VAL A 148 -8.64 2.07 -2.55
C VAL A 148 -7.24 1.79 -3.08
N ALA A 149 -6.87 0.50 -3.12
CA ALA A 149 -5.57 0.06 -3.60
C ALA A 149 -5.72 -0.94 -4.75
N GLY A 150 -4.81 -0.88 -5.73
CA GLY A 150 -4.82 -1.76 -6.91
C GLY A 150 -5.37 -1.06 -8.15
N ASP A 151 -6.06 -1.81 -9.01
CA ASP A 151 -6.60 -1.27 -10.26
C ASP A 151 -7.86 -0.44 -10.00
N LEU A 152 -7.69 0.88 -9.89
CA LEU A 152 -8.75 1.82 -9.55
C LEU A 152 -9.88 1.87 -10.60
N ALA A 153 -9.61 1.47 -11.85
CA ALA A 153 -10.61 1.48 -12.93
C ALA A 153 -11.71 0.44 -12.71
N ARG A 154 -11.48 -0.51 -11.80
CA ARG A 154 -12.44 -1.55 -11.41
C ARG A 154 -13.47 -1.09 -10.40
N LEU A 155 -13.33 0.11 -9.85
CA LEU A 155 -14.27 0.66 -8.88
C LEU A 155 -15.16 1.70 -9.54
N ARG A 156 -16.46 1.55 -9.33
CA ARG A 156 -17.46 2.60 -9.54
C ARG A 156 -18.20 2.82 -8.25
N THR A 157 -18.49 4.07 -7.92
CA THR A 157 -19.19 4.41 -6.67
C THR A 157 -20.40 5.30 -6.93
N ASP A 158 -21.39 5.15 -6.06
CA ASP A 158 -22.45 6.13 -5.82
C ASP A 158 -22.72 6.18 -4.31
N GLY A 159 -23.74 6.94 -3.86
CA GLY A 159 -24.08 7.05 -2.44
C GLY A 159 -23.30 8.13 -1.71
N ALA A 160 -22.90 7.86 -0.46
CA ALA A 160 -22.29 8.86 0.41
C ALA A 160 -20.80 9.12 0.08
N LEU A 161 -20.35 10.35 0.31
CA LEU A 161 -18.94 10.71 0.19
C LEU A 161 -18.17 10.40 1.49
N PRO A 162 -16.96 9.83 1.39
CA PRO A 162 -16.10 9.66 2.56
C PRO A 162 -15.56 11.03 3.03
N ARG A 163 -15.20 11.15 4.32
CA ARG A 163 -14.50 12.36 4.80
C ARG A 163 -13.08 12.49 4.26
N SER A 164 -12.43 11.36 3.97
CA SER A 164 -11.08 11.33 3.39
C SER A 164 -10.92 10.14 2.45
N LEU A 165 -10.15 10.34 1.38
CA LEU A 165 -9.90 9.36 0.33
C LEU A 165 -8.40 9.10 0.18
N SER A 166 -7.99 7.84 0.24
CA SER A 166 -6.62 7.40 -0.10
C SER A 166 -6.64 6.54 -1.36
N LEU A 167 -5.84 6.91 -2.34
CA LEU A 167 -5.70 6.20 -3.62
C LEU A 167 -4.27 5.64 -3.75
N LEU A 168 -4.19 4.33 -3.95
CA LEU A 168 -2.96 3.56 -4.09
C LEU A 168 -3.03 2.75 -5.40
N PRO A 169 -2.90 3.41 -6.57
CA PRO A 169 -3.06 2.73 -7.84
C PRO A 169 -2.01 1.64 -8.05
N ALA A 170 -2.36 0.61 -8.82
CA ALA A 170 -1.42 -0.41 -9.27
C ALA A 170 -0.38 0.22 -10.19
N LEU A 171 0.84 0.40 -9.68
CA LEU A 171 1.90 1.10 -10.41
C LEU A 171 2.59 0.26 -11.48
N GLY A 172 2.57 -1.08 -11.38
CA GLY A 172 3.33 -1.94 -12.29
C GLY A 172 4.84 -1.65 -12.25
N ARG A 173 5.56 -1.89 -13.35
CA ARG A 173 7.01 -1.65 -13.45
C ARG A 173 7.36 -0.17 -13.54
N ALA A 174 8.50 0.22 -12.97
CA ALA A 174 8.94 1.61 -12.87
C ALA A 174 9.17 2.34 -14.22
N THR A 175 9.43 1.60 -15.30
CA THR A 175 9.81 2.14 -16.63
C THR A 175 8.64 2.42 -17.58
N GLY A 176 7.39 2.42 -17.10
CA GLY A 176 6.20 2.70 -17.92
C GLY A 176 5.75 4.16 -17.90
N GLU A 177 4.86 4.52 -18.83
CA GLU A 177 4.16 5.83 -18.88
C GLU A 177 3.55 6.21 -17.53
N PRO A 178 3.48 7.47 -17.10
CA PRO A 178 2.84 7.83 -15.84
C PRO A 178 1.45 7.20 -15.63
N VAL A 179 1.15 6.76 -14.41
CA VAL A 179 -0.16 6.21 -14.06
C VAL A 179 -1.15 7.35 -13.91
N VAL A 180 -2.26 7.27 -14.65
CA VAL A 180 -3.36 8.24 -14.56
C VAL A 180 -4.45 7.64 -13.68
N VAL A 181 -4.89 8.39 -12.67
CA VAL A 181 -6.05 8.01 -11.85
C VAL A 181 -7.32 8.13 -12.71
N PRO A 182 -8.14 7.07 -12.81
CA PRO A 182 -9.36 7.10 -13.64
C PRO A 182 -10.41 8.05 -13.05
N ASP A 183 -11.50 8.27 -13.79
CA ASP A 183 -12.68 8.95 -13.25
C ASP A 183 -13.27 8.12 -12.10
N LEU A 184 -13.32 8.71 -10.91
CA LEU A 184 -13.84 8.07 -9.69
C LEU A 184 -15.32 8.43 -9.41
N GLY A 185 -15.98 9.09 -10.36
CA GLY A 185 -17.38 9.47 -10.26
C GLY A 185 -17.60 10.43 -9.08
N PRO A 186 -18.60 10.18 -8.20
CA PRO A 186 -18.89 11.05 -7.07
C PRO A 186 -17.72 11.32 -6.13
N LEU A 187 -16.74 10.40 -6.02
CA LEU A 187 -15.57 10.57 -5.14
C LEU A 187 -14.71 11.79 -5.50
N ARG A 188 -14.89 12.40 -6.68
CA ARG A 188 -14.20 13.64 -7.05
C ARG A 188 -14.58 14.84 -6.17
N ASP A 189 -15.69 14.76 -5.44
CA ASP A 189 -16.18 15.85 -4.59
C ASP A 189 -15.69 15.75 -3.13
N VAL A 190 -14.73 14.88 -2.83
CA VAL A 190 -14.09 14.79 -1.51
C VAL A 190 -13.13 15.96 -1.26
N GLU A 191 -13.00 16.35 0.01
CA GLU A 191 -12.20 17.52 0.42
C GLU A 191 -10.76 17.14 0.82
N SER A 192 -10.53 15.87 1.16
CA SER A 192 -9.22 15.36 1.60
C SER A 192 -8.79 14.14 0.78
N VAL A 193 -7.70 14.29 0.02
CA VAL A 193 -7.18 13.27 -0.89
C VAL A 193 -5.73 12.93 -0.54
N THR A 194 -5.43 11.63 -0.51
CA THR A 194 -4.07 11.10 -0.48
C THR A 194 -3.80 10.32 -1.75
N LEU A 195 -2.74 10.66 -2.48
CA LEU A 195 -2.18 9.84 -3.55
C LEU A 195 -0.89 9.20 -3.04
N SER A 196 -0.79 7.88 -3.12
CA SER A 196 0.38 7.16 -2.63
C SER A 196 0.91 6.16 -3.65
N GLY A 197 2.22 6.23 -3.85
CA GLY A 197 3.01 5.32 -4.66
C GLY A 197 4.37 5.04 -4.03
N ALA A 198 5.19 4.24 -4.71
CA ALA A 198 6.58 4.02 -4.28
C ALA A 198 7.47 5.21 -4.69
N PRO A 199 8.45 5.62 -3.87
CA PRO A 199 9.33 6.76 -4.17
C PRO A 199 10.08 6.63 -5.50
N LEU A 200 10.63 5.46 -5.83
CA LEU A 200 11.27 5.19 -7.13
C LEU A 200 10.43 4.26 -8.01
N GLY A 201 9.12 4.23 -7.77
CA GLY A 201 8.17 3.53 -8.63
C GLY A 201 7.79 4.34 -9.87
N ARG A 202 6.93 3.73 -10.68
CA ARG A 202 6.28 4.41 -11.81
C ARG A 202 5.52 5.64 -11.30
N PRO A 203 5.72 6.84 -11.88
CA PRO A 203 5.12 8.06 -11.37
C PRO A 203 3.60 8.07 -11.56
N ILE A 204 2.87 8.73 -10.65
CA ILE A 204 1.46 9.06 -10.81
C ILE A 204 1.36 10.45 -11.46
N SER A 205 0.56 10.58 -12.52
CA SER A 205 0.27 11.88 -13.13
C SER A 205 -0.69 12.68 -12.25
N LEU A 206 -0.28 13.90 -11.90
CA LEU A 206 -1.09 14.82 -11.10
C LEU A 206 -2.19 15.52 -11.92
N THR A 207 -2.21 15.37 -13.25
CA THR A 207 -3.30 15.90 -14.10
C THR A 207 -4.67 15.36 -13.72
N ALA A 208 -4.73 14.15 -13.16
CA ALA A 208 -5.97 13.57 -12.68
C ALA A 208 -6.59 14.34 -11.50
N LEU A 209 -5.84 15.19 -10.81
CA LEU A 209 -6.37 16.04 -9.73
C LEU A 209 -7.37 17.09 -10.24
N ARG A 210 -7.33 17.45 -11.53
CA ARG A 210 -8.29 18.35 -12.17
C ARG A 210 -9.73 17.88 -12.11
N GLN A 211 -9.94 16.57 -11.94
CA GLN A 211 -11.30 16.03 -11.79
C GLN A 211 -11.92 16.41 -10.45
N PHE A 212 -11.10 16.68 -9.43
CA PHE A 212 -11.58 16.98 -8.09
C PHE A 212 -11.94 18.46 -7.95
N THR A 213 -13.15 18.73 -7.46
CA THR A 213 -13.70 20.09 -7.46
C THR A 213 -13.63 20.78 -6.10
N ARG A 214 -13.25 20.05 -5.04
CA ARG A 214 -13.38 20.49 -3.64
C ARG A 214 -12.17 20.21 -2.75
N ILE A 215 -11.01 19.84 -3.32
CA ILE A 215 -9.83 19.50 -2.50
C ILE A 215 -9.41 20.72 -1.66
N GLU A 216 -9.44 20.54 -0.34
CA GLU A 216 -8.85 21.46 0.63
C GLU A 216 -7.57 20.88 1.25
N SER A 217 -7.42 19.55 1.27
CA SER A 217 -6.25 18.86 1.83
C SER A 217 -5.72 17.81 0.86
N LEU A 218 -4.45 17.92 0.49
CA LEU A 218 -3.77 16.98 -0.41
C LEU A 218 -2.54 16.40 0.28
N SER A 219 -2.40 15.07 0.25
CA SER A 219 -1.19 14.36 0.65
C SER A 219 -0.63 13.54 -0.51
N LEU A 220 0.63 13.78 -0.84
CA LEU A 220 1.36 13.13 -1.91
C LEU A 220 2.50 12.30 -1.32
N HIS A 221 2.48 10.99 -1.58
CA HIS A 221 3.55 10.08 -1.20
C HIS A 221 4.11 9.35 -2.42
N GLY A 222 5.41 9.43 -2.66
CA GLY A 222 6.09 8.66 -3.72
C GLY A 222 6.48 9.48 -4.96
N SER A 223 6.35 8.90 -6.15
CA SER A 223 6.79 9.52 -7.42
C SER A 223 5.62 10.14 -8.20
N PHE A 224 5.81 11.36 -8.72
CA PHE A 224 4.78 12.13 -9.43
C PHE A 224 5.34 12.88 -10.64
N THR A 225 4.46 13.18 -11.60
CA THR A 225 4.69 14.07 -12.74
C THR A 225 3.56 15.09 -12.86
N ASP A 226 3.73 16.06 -13.75
CA ASP A 226 2.72 17.08 -14.11
C ASP A 226 2.33 17.97 -12.92
N TRP A 227 3.36 18.37 -12.17
CA TRP A 227 3.24 19.17 -10.95
C TRP A 227 2.49 20.48 -11.15
N GLU A 228 2.53 21.06 -12.34
CA GLU A 228 1.78 22.26 -12.69
C GLU A 228 0.28 22.13 -12.47
N ALA A 229 -0.27 20.91 -12.55
CA ALA A 229 -1.69 20.64 -12.28
C ALA A 229 -2.11 21.00 -10.85
N LEU A 230 -1.18 21.01 -9.89
CA LEU A 230 -1.49 21.45 -8.52
C LEU A 230 -1.87 22.93 -8.46
N GLY A 231 -1.42 23.75 -9.42
CA GLY A 231 -1.71 25.17 -9.44
C GLY A 231 -3.19 25.50 -9.70
N GLU A 232 -3.99 24.53 -10.13
CA GLU A 232 -5.43 24.67 -10.36
C GLU A 232 -6.27 24.41 -9.09
N LEU A 233 -5.63 24.03 -7.98
CA LEU A 233 -6.29 23.72 -6.70
C LEU A 233 -6.45 24.98 -5.83
N ASP A 234 -7.26 25.94 -6.26
CA ASP A 234 -7.39 27.25 -5.61
C ASP A 234 -7.86 27.18 -4.14
N ALA A 235 -8.60 26.14 -3.77
CA ALA A 235 -9.13 25.93 -2.43
C ALA A 235 -8.16 25.22 -1.47
N LEU A 236 -6.93 24.90 -1.90
CA LEU A 236 -5.99 24.11 -1.11
C LEU A 236 -5.56 24.84 0.17
N ARG A 237 -5.83 24.20 1.32
CA ARG A 237 -5.48 24.67 2.67
C ARG A 237 -4.37 23.85 3.31
N GLY A 238 -4.27 22.57 2.96
CA GLY A 238 -3.24 21.67 3.47
C GLY A 238 -2.52 20.92 2.35
N LEU A 239 -1.20 20.95 2.38
CA LEU A 239 -0.36 20.20 1.45
C LEU A 239 0.69 19.38 2.20
N GLU A 240 0.67 18.07 1.99
CA GLU A 240 1.73 17.16 2.43
C GLU A 240 2.43 16.54 1.22
N ILE A 241 3.76 16.55 1.26
CA ILE A 241 4.65 15.98 0.26
C ILE A 241 5.66 15.12 1.01
N ARG A 242 5.57 13.80 0.84
CA ARG A 242 6.35 12.83 1.60
C ARG A 242 7.02 11.83 0.67
N PHE A 243 8.29 11.57 0.94
CA PHE A 243 9.05 10.57 0.20
C PHE A 243 9.05 10.79 -1.33
N VAL A 244 9.24 12.04 -1.74
CA VAL A 244 9.16 12.46 -3.15
C VAL A 244 10.56 12.75 -3.70
N PRO A 245 11.07 11.95 -4.67
CA PRO A 245 12.46 12.08 -5.12
C PRO A 245 12.72 13.25 -6.07
N ASN A 246 11.66 13.81 -6.67
CA ASN A 246 11.74 14.88 -7.64
C ASN A 246 10.55 15.84 -7.48
N LEU A 247 10.85 17.14 -7.31
CA LEU A 247 9.86 18.23 -7.23
C LEU A 247 9.98 19.20 -8.42
N ASP A 248 10.62 18.80 -9.52
CA ASP A 248 10.70 19.64 -10.71
C ASP A 248 9.29 19.94 -11.26
N GLY A 249 9.02 21.21 -11.55
CA GLY A 249 7.68 21.69 -11.93
C GLY A 249 6.74 22.01 -10.75
N MET A 250 7.14 21.80 -9.49
CA MET A 250 6.33 22.14 -8.31
C MET A 250 5.97 23.65 -8.32
N PRO A 251 4.67 24.01 -8.26
CA PRO A 251 4.25 25.40 -8.18
C PRO A 251 4.78 26.11 -6.93
N SER A 252 4.95 27.42 -7.04
CA SER A 252 5.33 28.26 -5.90
C SER A 252 4.21 28.31 -4.86
N LEU A 253 4.56 28.37 -3.57
CA LEU A 253 3.58 28.37 -2.47
C LEU A 253 2.61 29.57 -2.50
N ASP A 254 2.92 30.64 -3.22
CA ASP A 254 2.02 31.79 -3.43
C ASP A 254 0.86 31.49 -4.38
N THR A 255 0.93 30.37 -5.12
CA THR A 255 -0.18 29.85 -5.95
C THR A 255 -1.42 29.55 -5.10
N TRP A 256 -1.23 29.14 -3.84
CA TRP A 256 -2.32 28.77 -2.95
C TRP A 256 -2.50 29.81 -1.84
N PRO A 257 -3.29 30.87 -2.08
CA PRO A 257 -3.49 31.94 -1.10
C PRO A 257 -4.14 31.43 0.19
N SER A 258 -4.89 30.32 0.18
CA SER A 258 -5.51 29.74 1.37
C SER A 258 -4.69 28.64 2.06
N LEU A 259 -3.47 28.36 1.59
CA LEU A 259 -2.63 27.32 2.19
C LEU A 259 -2.18 27.73 3.60
N GLU A 260 -2.56 26.94 4.61
CA GLU A 260 -2.25 27.16 6.03
C GLU A 260 -1.51 26.00 6.70
N ARG A 261 -1.40 24.86 6.02
CA ARG A 261 -0.63 23.70 6.47
C ARG A 261 0.29 23.19 5.38
N LEU A 262 1.57 22.99 5.72
CA LEU A 262 2.58 22.48 4.79
C LEU A 262 3.47 21.45 5.47
N ILE A 263 3.58 20.25 4.90
CA ILE A 263 4.58 19.27 5.32
C ILE A 263 5.36 18.82 4.10
N ALA A 264 6.66 19.06 4.08
CA ALA A 264 7.58 18.42 3.14
C ALA A 264 8.61 17.61 3.94
N PHE A 265 8.57 16.29 3.81
CA PHE A 265 9.41 15.38 4.58
C PHE A 265 10.01 14.30 3.68
N ASN A 266 11.35 14.12 3.74
CA ASN A 266 12.05 13.25 2.78
C ASN A 266 11.64 13.66 1.36
N VAL A 267 12.10 14.83 0.93
CA VAL A 267 11.87 15.33 -0.44
C VAL A 267 13.20 15.60 -1.12
N ASP A 268 13.17 15.75 -2.43
CA ASP A 268 14.33 16.15 -3.22
C ASP A 268 15.06 17.37 -2.61
N GLU A 269 16.38 17.42 -2.75
CA GLU A 269 17.17 18.47 -2.11
C GLU A 269 16.96 19.84 -2.76
N ALA A 270 16.86 19.90 -4.08
CA ALA A 270 16.82 21.16 -4.82
C ALA A 270 15.46 21.85 -4.64
N GLY A 271 14.37 21.17 -5.00
CA GLY A 271 13.00 21.64 -4.81
C GLY A 271 12.67 21.85 -3.33
N GLY A 272 13.12 20.94 -2.46
CA GLY A 272 12.97 21.12 -1.01
C GLY A 272 13.66 22.37 -0.44
N LYS A 273 14.82 22.79 -0.98
CA LYS A 273 15.45 24.08 -0.60
C LYS A 273 14.60 25.27 -1.05
N VAL A 274 14.02 25.21 -2.25
CA VAL A 274 13.11 26.24 -2.78
C VAL A 274 11.85 26.35 -1.91
N LEU A 275 11.16 25.24 -1.63
CA LEU A 275 9.99 25.19 -0.76
C LEU A 275 10.28 25.75 0.63
N ARG A 276 11.42 25.37 1.23
CA ARG A 276 11.83 25.89 2.55
C ARG A 276 12.04 27.41 2.52
N SER A 277 12.61 27.93 1.45
CA SER A 277 12.80 29.38 1.26
C SER A 277 11.46 30.11 1.16
N GLN A 278 10.56 29.62 0.29
CA GLN A 278 9.22 30.18 0.11
C GLN A 278 8.41 30.12 1.41
N MET A 279 8.44 29.00 2.14
CA MET A 279 7.77 28.83 3.43
C MET A 279 8.23 29.87 4.46
N ARG A 280 9.55 30.12 4.54
CA ARG A 280 10.14 31.14 5.44
C ARG A 280 9.84 32.56 4.97
N ALA A 281 9.80 32.81 3.67
CA ALA A 281 9.46 34.12 3.11
C ALA A 281 8.01 34.48 3.42
N ARG A 282 7.06 33.56 3.15
CA ARG A 282 5.65 33.69 3.52
C ARG A 282 5.50 33.98 5.01
N ALA A 283 6.17 33.23 5.88
CA ALA A 283 6.07 33.41 7.34
C ALA A 283 6.42 34.82 7.86
N LYS A 284 7.18 35.62 7.07
CA LYS A 284 7.48 37.03 7.42
C LYS A 284 6.33 37.99 7.14
N THR A 285 5.45 37.67 6.19
CA THR A 285 4.33 38.52 5.76
C THR A 285 2.98 37.97 6.23
N ARG A 286 2.87 36.65 6.35
CA ARG A 286 1.70 35.92 6.81
C ARG A 286 2.15 34.68 7.62
N PRO A 287 1.95 34.68 8.95
CA PRO A 287 2.15 33.49 9.78
C PRO A 287 1.37 32.29 9.25
N TRP A 288 1.78 31.09 9.65
CA TRP A 288 1.03 29.87 9.37
C TRP A 288 0.03 29.65 10.50
N ASP A 289 -1.24 29.45 10.15
CA ASP A 289 -2.28 29.18 11.15
C ASP A 289 -2.23 27.73 11.67
N ASP A 290 -1.60 26.83 10.91
CA ASP A 290 -1.36 25.43 11.27
C ASP A 290 0.12 25.04 11.04
N TYR A 291 0.43 23.75 11.12
CA TYR A 291 1.77 23.21 11.08
C TYR A 291 2.43 23.39 9.70
N ALA A 292 3.63 23.97 9.72
CA ALA A 292 4.47 24.16 8.55
C ALA A 292 5.90 23.66 8.78
N SER A 293 6.36 22.68 7.99
CA SER A 293 7.75 22.21 8.04
C SER A 293 8.27 21.67 6.70
N VAL A 294 9.57 21.89 6.46
CA VAL A 294 10.32 21.34 5.32
C VAL A 294 11.63 20.75 5.82
N VAL A 295 11.67 19.42 5.96
CA VAL A 295 12.76 18.70 6.65
C VAL A 295 13.21 17.44 5.90
N LYS A 296 14.43 16.97 6.22
CA LYS A 296 15.07 15.81 5.59
C LYS A 296 15.13 15.90 4.06
N LEU A 297 15.91 16.86 3.58
CA LEU A 297 16.17 17.03 2.15
C LEU A 297 17.16 15.96 1.66
N ARG A 298 16.84 15.29 0.55
CA ARG A 298 17.54 14.09 0.09
C ARG A 298 18.12 14.29 -1.30
N LYS A 299 19.39 13.91 -1.45
CA LYS A 299 20.04 13.86 -2.76
C LYS A 299 19.61 12.62 -3.55
N PRO A 300 19.73 12.61 -4.89
CA PRO A 300 19.41 11.46 -5.74
C PRO A 300 20.03 10.14 -5.26
N GLU A 301 21.28 10.17 -4.78
CA GLU A 301 22.00 8.96 -4.36
C GLU A 301 21.35 8.28 -3.15
N TRP A 302 20.77 9.07 -2.23
CA TRP A 302 20.07 8.53 -1.06
C TRP A 302 18.81 7.78 -1.48
N TRP A 303 18.08 8.27 -2.48
CA TRP A 303 16.89 7.59 -3.01
C TRP A 303 17.24 6.25 -3.63
N GLN A 304 18.31 6.20 -4.43
CA GLN A 304 18.77 4.96 -5.04
C GLN A 304 19.24 3.95 -4.00
N GLN A 305 19.92 4.41 -2.96
CA GLN A 305 20.35 3.54 -1.86
C GLN A 305 19.16 2.96 -1.07
N GLU A 306 18.16 3.80 -0.76
CA GLU A 306 17.05 3.42 0.12
C GLU A 306 15.93 2.67 -0.62
N TYR A 307 15.60 3.10 -1.84
CA TYR A 307 14.43 2.64 -2.60
C TYR A 307 14.77 2.09 -3.99
N GLY A 308 16.01 2.24 -4.46
CA GLY A 308 16.39 1.80 -5.81
C GLY A 308 16.69 0.30 -5.89
N ARG A 309 16.91 -0.33 -4.73
CA ARG A 309 17.24 -1.76 -4.63
C ARG A 309 15.96 -2.60 -4.54
N PRO A 310 15.93 -3.79 -5.16
CA PRO A 310 14.73 -4.63 -5.21
C PRO A 310 14.37 -5.27 -3.86
N PHE A 311 15.21 -5.12 -2.83
CA PHE A 311 15.00 -5.72 -1.51
C PHE A 311 14.09 -4.92 -0.58
N ALA A 312 13.47 -3.83 -1.06
CA ALA A 312 12.64 -2.95 -0.22
C ALA A 312 11.42 -3.66 0.40
N GLY A 313 10.93 -4.74 -0.24
CA GLY A 313 9.81 -5.55 0.24
C GLY A 313 10.19 -6.70 1.19
N TRP A 314 11.49 -6.93 1.42
CA TRP A 314 11.97 -8.07 2.20
C TRP A 314 11.86 -7.79 3.71
N ASP A 315 11.85 -8.86 4.53
CA ASP A 315 11.99 -8.67 5.98
C ASP A 315 13.33 -7.99 6.32
N ALA A 316 13.36 -7.22 7.41
CA ALA A 316 14.50 -6.39 7.76
C ALA A 316 15.84 -7.17 7.89
N ARG A 317 15.80 -8.43 8.33
CA ARG A 317 17.02 -9.25 8.50
C ARG A 317 17.52 -9.73 7.15
N ARG A 318 16.64 -10.22 6.28
CA ARG A 318 17.02 -10.64 4.92
C ARG A 318 17.39 -9.46 4.04
N ALA A 319 16.63 -8.36 4.09
CA ALA A 319 16.96 -7.11 3.41
C ALA A 319 18.38 -6.65 3.76
N LYS A 320 18.80 -6.75 5.03
CA LYS A 320 20.17 -6.43 5.44
C LYS A 320 21.22 -7.33 4.79
N ILE A 321 20.97 -8.64 4.71
CA ILE A 321 21.87 -9.60 4.04
C ILE A 321 21.95 -9.28 2.55
N ALA A 322 20.81 -9.07 1.90
CA ALA A 322 20.72 -8.78 0.47
C ALA A 322 21.42 -7.48 0.11
N ASN A 323 21.18 -6.41 0.89
CA ASN A 323 21.85 -5.13 0.71
C ASN A 323 23.37 -5.25 0.86
N ALA A 324 23.86 -5.98 1.87
CA ALA A 324 25.29 -6.17 2.06
C ALA A 324 25.93 -6.97 0.90
N ALA A 325 25.24 -8.00 0.40
CA ALA A 325 25.68 -8.76 -0.76
C ALA A 325 25.76 -7.88 -2.02
N TYR A 326 24.72 -7.06 -2.23
CA TYR A 326 24.64 -6.12 -3.35
C TYR A 326 25.75 -5.06 -3.29
N ASP A 327 26.02 -4.51 -2.10
CA ASP A 327 27.12 -3.56 -1.89
C ASP A 327 28.50 -4.19 -2.19
N ALA A 328 28.73 -5.44 -1.76
CA ALA A 328 29.95 -6.17 -2.07
C ALA A 328 30.11 -6.45 -3.57
N ALA A 329 28.99 -6.76 -4.26
CA ALA A 329 28.95 -6.97 -5.70
C ALA A 329 29.26 -5.67 -6.45
N LEU A 330 28.64 -4.54 -6.08
CA LEU A 330 28.94 -3.23 -6.65
C LEU A 330 30.42 -2.86 -6.51
N ALA A 331 31.00 -3.06 -5.33
CA ALA A 331 32.41 -2.79 -5.09
C ALA A 331 33.32 -3.66 -5.97
N SER A 332 33.00 -4.95 -6.08
CA SER A 332 33.75 -5.90 -6.91
C SER A 332 33.64 -5.56 -8.40
N LEU A 333 32.43 -5.25 -8.89
CA LEU A 333 32.18 -4.88 -10.29
C LEU A 333 32.87 -3.58 -10.68
N ALA A 334 32.91 -2.59 -9.78
CA ALA A 334 33.62 -1.35 -10.02
C ALA A 334 35.14 -1.57 -10.19
N ALA A 335 35.69 -2.59 -9.54
CA ALA A 335 37.11 -2.95 -9.61
C ALA A 335 37.47 -3.91 -10.76
N SER A 336 36.49 -4.60 -11.35
CA SER A 336 36.72 -5.61 -12.39
C SER A 336 37.51 -5.07 -13.59
N GLN A 337 38.47 -5.82 -14.09
CA GLN A 337 39.32 -5.47 -15.24
C GLN A 337 38.90 -6.16 -16.53
N ASP A 338 38.19 -7.28 -16.42
CA ASP A 338 37.72 -8.06 -17.55
C ASP A 338 36.34 -8.70 -17.28
N LEU A 339 35.82 -9.37 -18.32
CA LEU A 339 34.52 -10.03 -18.28
C LEU A 339 34.48 -11.20 -17.28
N GLY A 340 35.61 -11.87 -17.03
CA GLY A 340 35.71 -12.96 -16.06
C GLY A 340 35.55 -12.48 -14.63
N GLU A 341 36.21 -11.37 -14.27
CA GLU A 341 36.06 -10.72 -12.97
C GLU A 341 34.65 -10.16 -12.77
N ALA A 342 34.03 -9.60 -13.82
CA ALA A 342 32.65 -9.14 -13.76
C ALA A 342 31.67 -10.31 -13.55
N ARG A 343 31.84 -11.43 -14.26
CA ARG A 343 31.07 -12.65 -14.04
C ARG A 343 31.24 -13.17 -12.62
N ALA A 344 32.47 -13.25 -12.11
CA ALA A 344 32.74 -13.73 -10.77
C ALA A 344 32.05 -12.89 -9.68
N ALA A 345 31.99 -11.56 -9.86
CA ALA A 345 31.28 -10.67 -8.94
C ALA A 345 29.75 -10.90 -8.94
N ILE A 346 29.13 -11.10 -10.11
CA ILE A 346 27.70 -11.41 -10.22
C ILE A 346 27.41 -12.81 -9.66
N VAL A 347 28.23 -13.82 -9.98
CA VAL A 347 28.08 -15.19 -9.46
C VAL A 347 28.18 -15.19 -7.93
N ALA A 348 29.19 -14.53 -7.35
CA ALA A 348 29.36 -14.45 -5.90
C ALA A 348 28.17 -13.76 -5.20
N PHE A 349 27.53 -12.78 -5.86
CA PHE A 349 26.30 -12.18 -5.37
C PHE A 349 25.16 -13.22 -5.30
N VAL A 350 24.97 -14.01 -6.36
CA VAL A 350 23.90 -15.04 -6.42
C VAL A 350 24.16 -16.18 -5.44
N GLU A 351 25.38 -16.70 -5.37
CA GLU A 351 25.79 -17.77 -4.44
C GLU A 351 25.53 -17.41 -2.98
N ARG A 352 25.52 -16.11 -2.63
CA ARG A 352 25.19 -15.68 -1.28
C ARG A 352 23.79 -16.13 -0.87
N PHE A 353 22.84 -16.15 -1.79
CA PHE A 353 21.43 -16.47 -1.56
C PHE A 353 21.16 -17.98 -1.55
N ASN A 354 22.00 -18.79 -2.20
CA ASN A 354 21.97 -20.25 -2.11
C ASN A 354 22.03 -20.77 -0.67
N SER A 355 22.73 -20.04 0.20
CA SER A 355 22.85 -20.37 1.63
C SER A 355 21.72 -19.82 2.52
N VAL A 356 20.78 -19.04 1.97
CA VAL A 356 19.71 -18.40 2.73
C VAL A 356 18.46 -19.29 2.70
N PRO A 357 17.99 -19.82 3.84
CA PRO A 357 16.87 -20.75 3.86
C PRO A 357 15.53 -20.05 3.60
N GLY A 358 14.71 -20.69 2.76
CA GLY A 358 13.30 -20.32 2.55
C GLY A 358 13.11 -19.03 1.76
N ILE A 359 13.88 -18.85 0.68
CA ILE A 359 13.67 -17.74 -0.26
C ILE A 359 12.34 -17.96 -1.00
N GLU A 360 11.42 -17.01 -0.83
CA GLU A 360 10.10 -16.99 -1.47
C GLU A 360 10.20 -16.66 -2.95
N THR A 361 9.22 -17.06 -3.76
CA THR A 361 9.24 -16.85 -5.23
C THR A 361 9.45 -15.38 -5.60
N THR A 362 8.81 -14.44 -4.92
CA THR A 362 8.99 -13.01 -5.14
C THR A 362 10.41 -12.55 -4.79
N GLU A 363 11.01 -13.07 -3.72
CA GLU A 363 12.40 -12.77 -3.36
C GLU A 363 13.37 -13.32 -4.41
N ARG A 364 13.06 -14.46 -5.07
CA ARG A 364 13.88 -14.97 -6.18
C ARG A 364 13.87 -14.04 -7.38
N GLU A 365 12.70 -13.51 -7.71
CA GLU A 365 12.53 -12.51 -8.76
C GLU A 365 13.31 -11.23 -8.41
N ASP A 366 13.25 -10.77 -7.15
CA ASP A 366 14.00 -9.60 -6.68
C ASP A 366 15.53 -9.79 -6.79
N VAL A 367 16.05 -11.00 -6.54
CA VAL A 367 17.48 -11.30 -6.76
C VAL A 367 17.83 -11.26 -8.25
N GLY A 368 16.96 -11.78 -9.13
CA GLY A 368 17.13 -11.66 -10.58
C GLY A 368 17.12 -10.21 -11.05
N ASP A 369 16.20 -9.40 -10.54
CA ASP A 369 16.13 -7.96 -10.79
C ASP A 369 17.41 -7.25 -10.29
N ALA A 370 17.96 -7.66 -9.15
CA ALA A 370 19.22 -7.14 -8.64
C ALA A 370 20.40 -7.46 -9.57
N VAL A 371 20.44 -8.68 -10.14
CA VAL A 371 21.47 -9.05 -11.13
C VAL A 371 21.38 -8.16 -12.37
N LEU A 372 20.18 -7.93 -12.88
CA LEU A 372 19.95 -7.01 -13.99
C LEU A 372 20.39 -5.57 -13.64
N GLN A 373 20.09 -5.08 -12.42
CA GLN A 373 20.55 -3.77 -11.97
C GLN A 373 22.09 -3.68 -11.88
N LEU A 374 22.76 -4.73 -11.38
CA LEU A 374 24.22 -4.80 -11.31
C LEU A 374 24.86 -4.77 -12.71
N GLN A 375 24.23 -5.41 -13.70
CA GLN A 375 24.70 -5.38 -15.09
C GLN A 375 24.63 -3.97 -15.71
N THR A 376 23.66 -3.14 -15.32
CA THR A 376 23.54 -1.76 -15.84
C THR A 376 24.57 -0.78 -15.29
N GLN A 377 25.47 -1.22 -14.41
CA GLN A 377 26.52 -0.35 -13.88
C GLN A 377 27.56 0.00 -14.97
N ALA A 378 28.19 1.17 -14.83
CA ALA A 378 29.10 1.71 -15.83
C ALA A 378 30.24 0.75 -16.21
N ARG A 379 30.79 0.01 -15.24
CA ARG A 379 31.92 -0.88 -15.47
C ARG A 379 31.52 -2.18 -16.20
N PRO A 380 30.50 -2.93 -15.79
CA PRO A 380 29.97 -4.06 -16.59
C PRO A 380 29.58 -3.67 -18.01
N ILE A 381 28.94 -2.51 -18.21
CA ILE A 381 28.64 -1.99 -19.56
C ILE A 381 29.93 -1.79 -20.36
N ALA A 382 30.96 -1.15 -19.78
CA ALA A 382 32.23 -0.93 -20.44
C ALA A 382 32.99 -2.23 -20.76
N LEU A 383 32.73 -3.30 -20.01
CA LEU A 383 33.29 -4.64 -20.22
C LEU A 383 32.46 -5.50 -21.18
N GLY A 384 31.33 -4.99 -21.68
CA GLY A 384 30.48 -5.68 -22.64
C GLY A 384 29.55 -6.74 -22.04
N VAL A 385 29.29 -6.71 -20.74
CA VAL A 385 28.32 -7.62 -20.10
C VAL A 385 26.92 -7.27 -20.57
N THR A 386 26.22 -8.20 -21.22
CA THR A 386 24.84 -8.01 -21.66
C THR A 386 23.84 -8.48 -20.59
N ALA A 387 22.57 -8.08 -20.73
CA ALA A 387 21.51 -8.61 -19.86
C ALA A 387 21.32 -10.13 -20.03
N GLU A 388 21.52 -10.66 -21.24
CA GLU A 388 21.46 -12.10 -21.51
C GLU A 388 22.58 -12.85 -20.79
N ASP A 389 23.81 -12.32 -20.81
CA ASP A 389 24.94 -12.88 -20.06
C ASP A 389 24.63 -12.92 -18.56
N ALA A 390 24.17 -11.79 -18.01
CA ALA A 390 23.90 -11.68 -16.59
C ALA A 390 22.78 -12.62 -16.12
N LEU A 391 21.71 -12.77 -16.91
CA LEU A 391 20.63 -13.71 -16.63
C LEU A 391 21.09 -15.17 -16.78
N SER A 392 21.89 -15.48 -17.79
CA SER A 392 22.48 -16.82 -17.95
C SER A 392 23.33 -17.19 -16.73
N TRP A 393 24.15 -16.26 -16.23
CA TRP A 393 24.97 -16.51 -15.04
C TRP A 393 24.12 -16.68 -13.77
N PHE A 394 23.04 -15.91 -13.64
CA PHE A 394 22.07 -16.08 -12.57
C PHE A 394 21.42 -17.46 -12.61
N ASP A 395 20.93 -17.89 -13.77
CA ASP A 395 20.26 -19.18 -13.96
C ASP A 395 21.19 -20.37 -13.75
N GLU A 396 22.45 -20.27 -14.17
CA GLU A 396 23.48 -21.29 -13.95
C GLU A 396 23.86 -21.45 -12.46
N THR A 397 23.74 -20.38 -11.67
CA THR A 397 24.28 -20.31 -10.30
C THR A 397 23.23 -20.55 -9.22
N ARG A 398 21.98 -20.12 -9.45
CA ARG A 398 20.93 -20.18 -8.43
C ARG A 398 20.55 -21.64 -8.11
N ASP A 399 20.45 -21.98 -6.82
CA ASP A 399 20.01 -23.30 -6.35
C ASP A 399 18.80 -23.26 -5.39
N PHE A 400 18.23 -22.08 -5.18
CA PHE A 400 17.20 -21.80 -4.18
C PHE A 400 15.76 -21.77 -4.71
#